data_AF-A0A7S1IKT8-F1
#
_entry.id   AF-A0A7S1IKT8-F1
#
_cell.length_a   1.000
_cell.length_b   1.000
_cell.length_c   1.000
_cell.angle_alpha   90.00
_cell.angle_beta   90.00
_cell.angle_gamma   90.00
#
_symmetry.space_group_name_H-M   'P 1'
#
loop_
_entity.id
_entity.type
_entity.pdbx_description
1 polymer ?
#
loop_
_entity_poly.entity_id
_entity_poly.type
_entity_poly.pdbx_seq_one_letter_code
_entity_poly.pdbx_strand_id
1 'polypeptide(L)'
;MAIEPITWSLFQRGLALVNSIHFVSWWAQLGLISSDGILPIKQQLQFYRDTANPWPKQVWLQQPTIFWLANSDAFLKGFYFSGTLLSILLLVSPASTSAWWIVYGLSLSQMHVSGMFLLQPDAMIVELNFLCALLAPVGDHSSVAMWTVRWFLFRFMLANGLVKIFGSARWR
;
A
#
# COMPACT_ATOMS: atom_id res chain seq x y z
N MET A 1 -26.69 -10.53 13.22
CA MET A 1 -26.07 -10.28 11.90
C MET A 1 -26.49 -8.87 11.52
N ALA A 2 -25.69 -7.87 11.90
CA ALA A 2 -26.00 -6.47 11.59
C ALA A 2 -25.94 -6.30 10.07
N ILE A 3 -26.98 -5.70 9.50
CA ILE A 3 -27.06 -5.41 8.07
C ILE A 3 -26.12 -4.24 7.83
N GLU A 4 -24.86 -4.52 7.50
CA GLU A 4 -23.94 -3.49 7.01
C GLU A 4 -24.55 -2.87 5.74
N PRO A 5 -24.70 -1.54 5.63
CA PRO A 5 -25.13 -0.91 4.40
C PRO A 5 -24.24 -1.34 3.22
N ILE A 6 -24.91 -1.94 2.25
CA ILE A 6 -24.35 -2.60 1.06
C ILE A 6 -23.24 -1.79 0.38
N THR A 7 -23.36 -0.46 0.33
CA THR A 7 -22.42 0.42 -0.38
C THR A 7 -21.00 0.39 0.21
N TRP A 8 -20.84 0.48 1.53
CA TRP A 8 -19.52 0.51 2.17
C TRP A 8 -18.85 -0.86 2.12
N SER A 9 -19.63 -1.91 2.39
CA SER A 9 -19.15 -3.30 2.28
C SER A 9 -18.68 -3.60 0.85
N LEU A 10 -19.42 -3.17 -0.18
CA LEU A 10 -19.00 -3.30 -1.58
C LEU A 10 -17.73 -2.51 -1.88
N PHE A 11 -17.60 -1.29 -1.35
CA PHE A 11 -16.39 -0.49 -1.51
C PHE A 11 -15.16 -1.19 -0.90
N GLN A 12 -15.26 -1.68 0.34
CA GLN A 12 -14.19 -2.42 1.00
C GLN A 12 -13.81 -3.69 0.24
N ARG A 13 -14.80 -4.45 -0.25
CA ARG A 13 -14.55 -5.66 -1.08
C ARG A 13 -13.88 -5.29 -2.41
N GLY A 14 -14.31 -4.21 -3.05
CA GLY A 14 -13.67 -3.70 -4.26
C GLY A 14 -12.20 -3.33 -4.00
N LEU A 15 -11.92 -2.62 -2.91
CA LEU A 15 -10.56 -2.27 -2.51
C LEU A 15 -9.72 -3.51 -2.15
N ALA A 16 -10.32 -4.49 -1.48
CA ALA A 16 -9.64 -5.76 -1.15
C ALA A 16 -9.28 -6.55 -2.43
N LEU A 17 -10.12 -6.51 -3.46
CA LEU A 17 -9.81 -7.09 -4.76
C LEU A 17 -8.64 -6.36 -5.43
N VAL A 18 -8.65 -5.02 -5.41
CA VAL A 18 -7.56 -4.19 -5.95
C VAL A 18 -6.24 -4.49 -5.23
N ASN A 19 -6.24 -4.60 -3.89
CA ASN A 19 -5.06 -4.99 -3.13
C ASN A 19 -4.57 -6.40 -3.51
N SER A 20 -5.48 -7.35 -3.69
CA SER A 20 -5.12 -8.72 -4.12
C SER A 20 -4.38 -8.70 -5.46
N ILE A 21 -4.90 -7.95 -6.44
CA ILE A 21 -4.27 -7.77 -7.75
C ILE A 21 -2.92 -7.06 -7.62
N HIS A 22 -2.84 -6.04 -6.75
CA HIS A 22 -1.63 -5.26 -6.52
C HIS A 22 -0.50 -6.10 -5.92
N PHE A 23 -0.77 -6.90 -4.88
CA PHE A 23 0.25 -7.80 -4.30
C PHE A 23 0.67 -8.90 -5.28
N VAL A 24 -0.25 -9.46 -6.08
CA VAL A 24 0.08 -10.43 -7.13
C VAL A 24 0.91 -9.80 -8.25
N SER A 25 0.59 -8.56 -8.63
CA SER A 25 1.37 -7.81 -9.62
C SER A 25 2.80 -7.61 -9.14
N TRP A 26 2.99 -7.19 -7.88
CA TRP A 26 4.32 -7.06 -7.29
C TRP A 26 5.04 -8.39 -7.11
N TRP A 27 4.31 -9.47 -6.81
CA TRP A 27 4.89 -10.81 -6.78
C TRP A 27 5.54 -11.17 -8.12
N ALA A 28 4.84 -10.93 -9.23
CA ALA A 28 5.39 -11.18 -10.57
C ALA A 28 6.61 -10.29 -10.87
N GLN A 29 6.71 -9.13 -10.21
CA GLN A 29 7.78 -8.16 -10.36
C GLN A 29 8.91 -8.34 -9.34
N LEU A 30 8.97 -9.47 -8.63
CA LEU A 30 10.05 -9.72 -7.66
C LEU A 30 11.45 -9.61 -8.27
N GLY A 31 11.61 -9.90 -9.57
CA GLY A 31 12.88 -9.70 -10.30
C GLY A 31 13.37 -8.25 -10.36
N LEU A 32 12.57 -7.27 -9.96
CA LEU A 32 13.02 -5.88 -9.84
C LEU A 32 13.80 -5.63 -8.55
N ILE A 33 13.42 -6.30 -7.46
CA ILE A 33 13.81 -5.95 -6.08
C ILE A 33 14.48 -7.10 -5.31
N SER A 34 14.47 -8.32 -5.86
CA SER A 34 15.16 -9.48 -5.30
C SER A 34 16.68 -9.28 -5.20
N SER A 35 17.38 -10.20 -4.53
CA SER A 35 18.85 -10.14 -4.41
C SER A 35 19.55 -10.08 -5.78
N ASP A 36 19.02 -10.79 -6.78
CA ASP A 36 19.51 -10.77 -8.17
C ASP A 36 18.75 -9.77 -9.08
N GLY A 37 17.97 -8.87 -8.47
CA GLY A 37 17.13 -7.92 -9.21
C GLY A 37 17.87 -6.68 -9.70
N ILE A 38 17.17 -5.83 -10.45
CA ILE A 38 17.72 -4.58 -10.99
C ILE A 38 18.12 -3.61 -9.88
N LEU A 39 17.28 -3.47 -8.84
CA LEU A 39 17.57 -2.63 -7.68
C LEU A 39 17.25 -3.40 -6.38
N PRO A 40 18.18 -4.24 -5.90
CA PRO A 40 17.98 -5.08 -4.73
C PRO A 40 17.62 -4.29 -3.48
N ILE A 41 16.63 -4.75 -2.71
CA ILE A 41 16.18 -4.08 -1.47
C ILE A 41 17.34 -3.89 -0.48
N LYS A 42 18.26 -4.86 -0.40
CA LYS A 42 19.43 -4.77 0.48
C LYS A 42 20.27 -3.52 0.18
N GLN A 43 20.50 -3.22 -1.09
CA GLN A 43 21.27 -2.05 -1.50
C GLN A 43 20.51 -0.76 -1.19
N GLN A 44 19.18 -0.75 -1.42
CA GLN A 44 18.34 0.41 -1.09
C GLN A 44 18.36 0.71 0.43
N LEU A 45 18.17 -0.32 1.27
CA LEU A 45 18.19 -0.17 2.72
C LEU A 45 19.57 0.24 3.25
N GLN A 46 20.66 -0.27 2.66
CA GLN A 46 22.02 0.19 2.97
C GLN A 46 22.20 1.67 2.61
N PHE A 47 21.79 2.07 1.40
CA PHE A 47 21.84 3.46 0.98
C PHE A 47 21.09 4.41 1.92
N TYR A 48 19.86 4.05 2.34
CA TYR A 48 19.11 4.84 3.32
C TYR A 48 19.80 4.92 4.68
N ARG A 49 20.45 3.84 5.12
CA ARG A 49 21.22 3.83 6.37
C ARG A 49 22.45 4.74 6.29
N ASP A 50 23.17 4.71 5.18
CA ASP A 50 24.42 5.46 5.00
C ASP A 50 24.16 6.97 4.80
N THR A 51 23.01 7.33 4.24
CA THR A 51 22.63 8.73 3.99
C THR A 51 21.95 9.42 5.18
N ALA A 52 21.45 8.69 6.18
CA ALA A 52 20.67 9.24 7.29
C ALA A 52 21.49 9.90 8.43
N ASN A 53 22.61 10.52 8.09
CA ASN A 53 23.49 11.19 9.06
C ASN A 53 22.77 12.38 9.75
N PRO A 54 22.91 12.63 11.07
CA PRO A 54 23.67 11.91 12.12
C PRO A 54 22.83 11.05 13.08
N TRP A 55 21.54 10.79 12.82
CA TRP A 55 20.66 10.10 13.77
C TRP A 55 20.15 8.76 13.21
N PRO A 56 20.87 7.63 13.40
CA PRO A 56 20.51 6.33 12.82
C PRO A 56 19.14 5.79 13.26
N LYS A 57 18.59 6.27 14.39
CA LYS A 57 17.23 5.92 14.84
C LYS A 57 16.12 6.58 14.01
N GLN A 58 16.41 7.66 13.28
CA GLN A 58 15.42 8.35 12.45
C GLN A 58 15.17 7.67 11.10
N VAL A 59 16.10 6.83 10.61
CA VAL A 59 15.95 6.09 9.34
C VAL A 59 14.62 5.32 9.32
N TRP A 60 14.29 4.68 10.44
CA TRP A 60 13.09 3.85 10.61
C TRP A 60 11.80 4.67 10.57
N LEU A 61 11.86 5.95 10.98
CA LEU A 61 10.73 6.87 10.93
C LEU A 61 10.59 7.51 9.54
N GLN A 62 11.70 7.70 8.83
CA GLN A 62 11.72 8.24 7.47
C GLN A 62 11.35 7.17 6.42
N GLN A 63 11.71 5.91 6.68
CA GLN A 63 11.47 4.76 5.82
C GLN A 63 10.81 3.64 6.64
N PRO A 64 9.54 3.80 7.05
CA PRO A 64 8.82 2.79 7.82
C PRO A 64 8.53 1.57 6.94
N THR A 65 9.36 0.54 7.09
CA THR A 65 9.20 -0.72 6.39
C THR A 65 9.60 -1.90 7.25
N ILE A 66 8.88 -3.03 7.14
CA ILE A 66 9.26 -4.25 7.86
C ILE A 66 10.50 -4.94 7.26
N PHE A 67 10.94 -4.54 6.05
CA PHE A 67 12.12 -5.11 5.40
C PHE A 67 13.44 -4.78 6.11
N TRP A 68 13.43 -3.90 7.11
CA TRP A 68 14.56 -3.72 8.04
C TRP A 68 14.85 -4.96 8.88
N LEU A 69 13.82 -5.78 9.17
CA LEU A 69 13.94 -6.99 9.98
C LEU A 69 14.47 -8.17 9.15
N ALA A 70 13.96 -8.32 7.93
CA ALA A 70 14.36 -9.36 6.99
C ALA A 70 14.18 -8.88 5.55
N ASN A 71 15.14 -9.21 4.69
CA ASN A 71 15.16 -8.79 3.28
C ASN A 71 15.69 -9.92 2.36
N SER A 72 15.48 -11.17 2.76
CA SER A 72 15.78 -12.33 1.92
C SER A 72 14.72 -12.53 0.84
N ASP A 73 15.08 -13.20 -0.24
CA ASP A 73 14.16 -13.49 -1.35
C ASP A 73 12.99 -14.39 -0.90
N ALA A 74 13.23 -15.29 0.06
CA ALA A 74 12.18 -16.09 0.68
C ALA A 74 11.22 -15.23 1.50
N PHE A 75 11.74 -14.25 2.24
CA PHE A 75 10.91 -13.30 2.98
C PHE A 75 10.08 -12.43 2.04
N LEU A 76 10.66 -11.97 0.93
CA LEU A 76 9.93 -11.23 -0.11
C LEU A 76 8.75 -12.02 -0.67
N LYS A 77 8.99 -13.29 -1.03
CA LYS A 77 7.90 -14.19 -1.43
C LYS A 77 6.87 -14.29 -0.30
N GLY A 78 7.25 -14.68 0.91
CA GLY A 78 6.30 -14.77 2.04
C GLY A 78 5.48 -13.49 2.27
N PHE A 79 6.11 -12.33 2.15
CA PHE A 79 5.50 -11.01 2.25
C PHE A 79 4.37 -10.81 1.25
N TYR A 80 4.65 -10.92 -0.05
CA TYR A 80 3.62 -10.71 -1.08
C TYR A 80 2.55 -11.80 -1.07
N PHE A 81 2.90 -13.03 -0.63
CA PHE A 81 1.93 -14.12 -0.45
C PHE A 81 0.94 -13.74 0.65
N SER A 82 1.45 -13.33 1.81
CA SER A 82 0.64 -12.95 2.96
C SER A 82 -0.28 -11.76 2.65
N GLY A 83 0.22 -10.74 1.94
CA GLY A 83 -0.59 -9.60 1.51
C GLY A 83 -1.73 -10.03 0.57
N THR A 84 -1.43 -10.92 -0.37
CA THR A 84 -2.45 -11.50 -1.28
C THR A 84 -3.50 -12.29 -0.49
N LEU A 85 -3.07 -13.21 0.37
CA LEU A 85 -3.97 -14.05 1.16
C LEU A 85 -4.87 -13.20 2.06
N LEU A 86 -4.31 -12.21 2.75
CA LEU A 86 -5.04 -11.34 3.64
C LEU A 86 -6.05 -10.46 2.89
N SER A 87 -5.68 -10.00 1.69
CA SER A 87 -6.58 -9.25 0.81
C SER A 87 -7.75 -10.12 0.32
N ILE A 88 -7.52 -11.40 0.03
CA ILE A 88 -8.59 -12.35 -0.30
C ILE A 88 -9.49 -12.61 0.92
N LEU A 89 -8.93 -12.72 2.14
CA LEU A 89 -9.74 -12.87 3.35
C LEU A 89 -10.64 -11.65 3.62
N LEU A 90 -10.16 -10.45 3.31
CA LEU A 90 -10.95 -9.22 3.38
C LEU A 90 -12.12 -9.20 2.39
N LEU A 91 -12.07 -9.98 1.29
CA LEU A 91 -13.25 -10.16 0.43
C LEU A 91 -14.38 -10.87 1.17
N VAL A 92 -14.08 -11.79 2.09
CA VAL A 92 -15.09 -12.52 2.87
C VAL A 92 -15.52 -11.71 4.09
N SER A 93 -14.55 -11.11 4.79
CA SER A 93 -14.73 -10.36 6.03
C SER A 93 -14.23 -8.91 5.92
N PRO A 94 -14.92 -8.05 5.14
CA PRO A 94 -14.45 -6.69 4.85
C PRO A 94 -14.45 -5.75 6.07
N ALA A 95 -15.25 -6.05 7.10
CA ALA A 95 -15.30 -5.29 8.35
C ALA A 95 -14.11 -5.56 9.29
N SER A 96 -13.17 -6.45 8.94
CA SER A 96 -12.03 -6.78 9.80
C SER A 96 -11.01 -5.63 9.88
N THR A 97 -11.13 -4.81 10.92
CA THR A 97 -10.23 -3.67 11.17
C THR A 97 -8.76 -4.09 11.29
N SER A 98 -8.48 -5.20 11.97
CA SER A 98 -7.11 -5.71 12.13
C SER A 98 -6.49 -6.13 10.81
N ALA A 99 -7.26 -6.78 9.93
CA ALA A 99 -6.77 -7.17 8.62
C ALA A 99 -6.45 -5.95 7.74
N TRP A 100 -7.28 -4.91 7.78
CA TRP A 100 -6.97 -3.65 7.09
C TRP A 100 -5.71 -2.96 7.61
N TRP A 101 -5.47 -2.94 8.92
CA TRP A 101 -4.23 -2.41 9.49
C TRP A 101 -2.99 -3.16 9.02
N ILE A 102 -3.07 -4.49 8.92
CA ILE A 102 -1.96 -5.32 8.43
C ILE A 102 -1.75 -5.08 6.94
N VAL A 103 -2.80 -5.09 6.10
CA VAL A 103 -2.70 -4.79 4.67
C VAL A 103 -2.12 -3.38 4.43
N TYR A 104 -2.56 -2.39 5.21
CA TYR A 104 -1.98 -1.06 5.20
C TYR A 104 -0.47 -1.11 5.49
N GLY A 105 -0.04 -1.76 6.58
CA GLY A 105 1.37 -1.86 6.94
C GLY A 105 2.22 -2.58 5.89
N LEU A 106 1.68 -3.62 5.24
CA LEU A 106 2.34 -4.29 4.11
C LEU A 106 2.45 -3.34 2.91
N SER A 107 1.37 -2.70 2.49
CA SER A 107 1.41 -1.75 1.35
C SER A 107 2.36 -0.58 1.60
N LEU A 108 2.39 -0.04 2.84
CA LEU A 108 3.33 1.01 3.25
C LEU A 108 4.78 0.52 3.21
N SER A 109 5.03 -0.70 3.68
CA SER A 109 6.38 -1.30 3.66
C SER A 109 6.88 -1.51 2.23
N GLN A 110 6.00 -1.93 1.32
CA GLN A 110 6.30 -2.07 -0.11
C GLN A 110 6.62 -0.72 -0.75
N MET A 111 5.80 0.32 -0.50
CA MET A 111 6.00 1.66 -1.06
C MET A 111 7.41 2.21 -0.79
N HIS A 112 7.94 2.00 0.42
CA HIS A 112 9.28 2.48 0.80
C HIS A 112 10.44 1.70 0.17
N VAL A 113 10.23 0.47 -0.30
CA VAL A 113 11.28 -0.36 -0.93
C VAL A 113 11.17 -0.45 -2.46
N SER A 114 10.15 0.19 -3.05
CA SER A 114 9.94 0.20 -4.50
C SER A 114 10.88 1.15 -5.24
N GLY A 115 11.51 2.11 -4.55
CA GLY A 115 12.48 3.03 -5.14
C GLY A 115 11.96 3.71 -6.40
N MET A 116 12.69 3.57 -7.51
CA MET A 116 12.32 4.15 -8.79
C MET A 116 11.13 3.47 -9.49
N PHE A 117 10.78 2.25 -9.10
CA PHE A 117 9.67 1.49 -9.68
C PHE A 117 8.30 1.88 -9.10
N LEU A 118 8.28 2.81 -8.13
CA LEU A 118 7.04 3.31 -7.56
C LEU A 118 6.21 4.05 -8.61
N LEU A 119 4.99 3.57 -8.82
CA LEU A 119 4.00 4.17 -9.71
C LEU A 119 3.01 5.02 -8.91
N GLN A 120 2.31 5.91 -9.60
CA GLN A 120 1.30 6.79 -8.98
C GLN A 120 0.21 6.03 -8.21
N PRO A 121 -0.31 4.87 -8.67
CA PRO A 121 -1.36 4.15 -7.94
C PRO A 121 -0.91 3.58 -6.59
N ASP A 122 0.38 3.31 -6.39
CA ASP A 122 0.89 2.65 -5.17
C ASP A 122 0.60 3.50 -3.93
N ALA A 123 0.93 4.80 -3.96
CA ALA A 123 0.66 5.72 -2.85
C ALA A 123 -0.84 5.83 -2.53
N MET A 124 -1.67 5.72 -3.56
CA MET A 124 -3.12 5.86 -3.45
C MET A 124 -3.77 4.64 -2.82
N ILE A 125 -3.27 3.45 -3.12
CA ILE A 125 -3.69 2.21 -2.47
C ILE A 125 -3.34 2.27 -0.97
N VAL A 126 -2.14 2.73 -0.61
CA VAL A 126 -1.73 2.89 0.79
C VAL A 126 -2.66 3.84 1.56
N GLU A 127 -3.00 4.99 0.97
CA GLU A 127 -3.95 5.94 1.57
C GLU A 127 -5.35 5.34 1.75
N LEU A 128 -5.86 4.61 0.75
CA LEU A 128 -7.15 3.94 0.83
C LEU A 128 -7.17 2.84 1.89
N ASN A 129 -6.10 2.05 2.00
CA ASN A 129 -5.97 1.02 3.02
C ASN A 129 -5.97 1.62 4.42
N PHE A 130 -5.29 2.76 4.63
CA PHE A 130 -5.33 3.50 5.88
C PHE A 130 -6.74 3.97 6.23
N LEU A 131 -7.46 4.54 5.25
CA LEU A 131 -8.84 4.98 5.44
C LEU A 131 -9.76 3.81 5.78
N CYS A 132 -9.64 2.67 5.10
CA CYS A 132 -10.41 1.48 5.44
C CYS A 132 -10.03 0.92 6.81
N ALA A 133 -8.76 0.96 7.21
CA ALA A 133 -8.34 0.56 8.55
C ALA A 133 -8.95 1.46 9.65
N LEU A 134 -8.99 2.77 9.41
CA LEU A 134 -9.58 3.72 10.36
C LEU A 134 -11.10 3.63 10.42
N LEU A 135 -11.75 3.44 9.27
CA LEU A 135 -13.20 3.54 9.12
C LEU A 135 -13.92 2.19 9.11
N ALA A 136 -13.20 1.06 9.06
CA ALA A 136 -13.79 -0.28 9.09
C ALA A 136 -14.88 -0.48 10.16
N PRO A 137 -14.73 -0.01 11.42
CA PRO A 137 -15.75 -0.24 12.44
C PRO A 137 -16.93 0.75 12.42
N VAL A 138 -16.85 1.85 11.66
CA VAL A 138 -17.79 3.00 11.75
C VAL A 138 -18.27 3.55 10.41
N GLY A 139 -17.78 3.01 9.29
CA GLY A 139 -17.93 3.58 7.94
C GLY A 139 -19.39 3.75 7.50
N ASP A 140 -20.28 2.92 8.05
CA ASP A 140 -21.68 2.80 7.67
C ASP A 140 -22.59 3.90 8.20
N HIS A 141 -22.21 4.53 9.31
CA HIS A 141 -23.04 5.52 10.00
C HIS A 141 -22.44 6.93 10.00
N SER A 142 -21.27 7.09 9.38
CA SER A 142 -20.50 8.33 9.44
C SER A 142 -20.49 9.06 8.10
N SER A 143 -21.18 10.20 8.03
CA SER A 143 -21.05 11.16 6.92
C SER A 143 -19.60 11.55 6.66
N VAL A 144 -18.75 11.52 7.70
CA VAL A 144 -17.32 11.81 7.60
C VAL A 144 -16.62 10.76 6.75
N ALA A 145 -16.88 9.46 6.97
CA ALA A 145 -16.29 8.38 6.19
C ALA A 145 -16.54 8.55 4.69
N MET A 146 -17.79 8.85 4.34
CA MET A 146 -18.21 9.06 2.96
C MET A 146 -17.55 10.31 2.35
N TRP A 147 -17.47 11.41 3.09
CA TRP A 147 -16.79 12.62 2.62
C TRP A 147 -15.29 12.43 2.45
N THR A 148 -14.63 11.67 3.33
CA THR A 148 -13.22 11.36 3.20
C THR A 148 -12.92 10.56 1.94
N VAL A 149 -13.76 9.57 1.61
CA VAL A 149 -13.65 8.82 0.35
C VAL A 149 -13.95 9.69 -0.86
N ARG A 150 -14.96 10.56 -0.81
CA ARG A 150 -15.27 11.51 -1.91
C ARG A 150 -14.13 12.50 -2.13
N TRP A 151 -13.56 13.02 -1.06
CA TRP A 151 -12.38 13.89 -1.12
C TRP A 151 -11.17 13.16 -1.71
N PHE A 152 -10.97 11.89 -1.35
CA PHE A 152 -9.98 11.03 -1.99
C PHE A 152 -10.22 10.92 -3.50
N LEU A 153 -11.44 10.59 -3.93
CA LEU A 153 -11.76 10.45 -5.36
C LEU A 153 -11.55 11.76 -6.13
N PHE A 154 -11.92 12.89 -5.53
CA PHE A 154 -11.64 14.20 -6.11
C PHE A 154 -10.13 14.43 -6.29
N ARG A 155 -9.32 14.21 -5.24
CA ARG A 155 -7.85 14.36 -5.33
C ARG A 155 -7.26 13.42 -6.37
N PHE A 156 -7.78 12.21 -6.49
CA PHE A 156 -7.36 11.22 -7.47
C PHE A 156 -7.60 11.69 -8.90
N MET A 157 -8.84 12.10 -9.21
CA MET A 157 -9.19 12.60 -10.54
C MET A 157 -8.38 13.85 -10.88
N LEU A 158 -8.21 14.76 -9.92
CA LEU A 158 -7.41 15.97 -10.10
C LEU A 158 -5.94 15.63 -10.38
N ALA A 159 -5.30 14.77 -9.57
CA ALA A 159 -3.90 14.39 -9.76
C ALA A 159 -3.67 13.76 -11.14
N ASN A 160 -4.56 12.86 -11.59
CA ASN A 160 -4.48 12.28 -12.94
C ASN A 160 -4.70 13.32 -14.05
N GLY A 161 -5.62 14.27 -13.84
CA GLY A 161 -5.88 15.36 -14.79
C GLY A 161 -4.68 16.30 -14.93
N LEU A 162 -4.05 16.67 -13.82
CA LEU A 162 -2.88 17.55 -13.81
C LEU A 162 -1.69 16.92 -14.55
N VAL A 163 -1.43 15.62 -14.38
CA VAL A 163 -0.37 14.91 -15.12
C VAL A 163 -0.62 14.94 -16.63
N LYS A 164 -1.88 14.91 -17.07
CA LYS A 164 -2.24 15.00 -18.50
C LYS A 164 -2.04 16.41 -19.07
N ILE A 165 -2.28 17.45 -18.26
CA ILE A 165 -2.16 18.85 -18.68
C ILE A 165 -0.69 19.29 -18.69
N PHE A 166 0.03 19.03 -17.61
CA PHE A 166 1.39 19.53 -17.42
C PHE A 166 2.47 18.55 -17.93
N GLY A 167 2.07 17.32 -18.29
CA GLY A 167 2.99 16.23 -18.55
C GLY A 167 3.70 15.77 -17.28
N SER A 168 4.58 14.79 -17.40
CA SER A 168 5.49 14.44 -16.30
C SER A 168 6.90 14.22 -16.84
N ALA A 169 7.91 14.59 -16.05
CA ALA A 169 9.31 14.31 -16.38
C ALA A 169 9.60 12.82 -16.50
N ARG A 170 8.77 11.94 -15.92
CA ARG A 170 8.88 10.47 -16.05
C ARG A 170 8.36 9.92 -17.38
N TRP A 171 7.63 10.71 -18.17
CA TRP A 171 7.05 10.31 -19.47
C TRP A 171 7.75 10.98 -20.67
N ARG A 172 8.94 11.55 -20.45
CA ARG A 172 9.84 12.04 -21.50
C ARG A 172 11.00 11.07 -21.63
#